data_AF-A0A1B7L503-F1
#
_entry.id   AF-A0A1B7L503-F1
#
_cell.length_a   1.000
_cell.length_b   1.000
_cell.length_c   1.000
_cell.angle_alpha   90.00
_cell.angle_beta   90.00
_cell.angle_gamma   90.00
#
_symmetry.space_group_name_H-M   'P 1'
#
loop_
_entity.id
_entity.type
_entity.pdbx_description
1 polymer ?
#
loop_
_entity_poly.entity_id
_entity_poly.type
_entity_poly.pdbx_seq_one_letter_code
_entity_poly.pdbx_strand_id
1 'polypeptide(L)'
;MEDTVMEKINDLKGNKGKYHKEALRAWHNIHHRVLNCPSYTNVLICEEWYTYSNFYKWFSNNYVAGWDIDKDIKGGNEYSPSNCLFVPKEVNLLFRNVDTRYDKGVVRNGEGFQAQITIDRKNEKLGTYQTIEQAHAAYEVARTERLKKLSLQYPSLSNII
;
A
#
# COMPACT_ATOMS: atom_id res chain seq x y z
N MET A 1 13.86 19.67 -23.18
CA MET A 1 12.47 19.64 -22.68
C MET A 1 12.51 20.31 -21.33
N GLU A 2 11.75 21.38 -21.16
CA GLU A 2 11.62 22.03 -19.85
C GLU A 2 10.89 21.05 -18.93
N ASP A 3 11.58 20.58 -17.89
CA ASP A 3 10.92 19.91 -16.77
C ASP A 3 10.02 20.95 -16.09
N THR A 4 8.75 20.99 -16.51
CA THR A 4 7.75 21.82 -15.86
C THR A 4 7.55 21.25 -14.46
N VAL A 5 8.14 21.88 -13.46
CA VAL A 5 7.94 21.51 -12.06
C VAL A 5 6.49 21.80 -11.72
N MET A 6 5.69 20.75 -11.56
CA MET A 6 4.28 20.88 -11.22
C MET A 6 4.15 21.46 -9.80
N GLU A 7 3.47 22.60 -9.68
CA GLU A 7 3.31 23.28 -8.40
C GLU A 7 2.27 22.56 -7.53
N LYS A 8 2.65 22.20 -6.30
CA LYS A 8 1.75 21.58 -5.33
C LYS A 8 0.88 22.64 -4.64
N ILE A 9 -0.39 22.73 -5.03
CA ILE A 9 -1.31 23.80 -4.60
C ILE A 9 -2.36 23.26 -3.63
N ASN A 10 -2.43 23.86 -2.43
CA ASN A 10 -3.55 23.66 -1.51
C ASN A 10 -4.54 24.83 -1.64
N ASP A 11 -5.56 24.65 -2.45
CA ASP A 11 -6.64 25.59 -2.76
C ASP A 11 -7.83 25.50 -1.78
N LEU A 12 -7.81 24.57 -0.81
CA LEU A 12 -8.84 24.41 0.22
C LEU A 12 -8.30 24.69 1.64
N LYS A 13 -7.42 25.68 1.79
CA LYS A 13 -6.92 26.10 3.12
C LYS A 13 -8.09 26.50 4.02
N GLY A 14 -8.11 25.98 5.24
CA GLY A 14 -9.16 26.28 6.23
C GLY A 14 -10.47 25.53 6.04
N ASN A 15 -10.57 24.64 5.04
CA ASN A 15 -11.76 23.80 4.83
C ASN A 15 -11.99 22.87 6.04
N LYS A 16 -13.27 22.71 6.42
CA LYS A 16 -13.73 21.85 7.53
C LYS A 16 -14.68 20.74 7.06
N GLY A 17 -14.67 20.45 5.76
CA GLY A 17 -15.47 19.42 5.12
C GLY A 17 -15.18 18.02 5.67
N LYS A 18 -16.13 17.11 5.45
CA LYS A 18 -16.03 15.72 5.89
C LYS A 18 -14.75 15.06 5.34
N TYR A 19 -14.03 14.35 6.19
CA TYR A 19 -12.74 13.70 5.89
C TYR A 19 -11.59 14.62 5.45
N HIS A 20 -11.74 15.95 5.57
CA HIS A 20 -10.72 16.88 5.11
C HIS A 20 -9.35 16.66 5.77
N LYS A 21 -9.32 16.33 7.07
CA LYS A 21 -8.06 16.12 7.80
C LYS A 21 -7.34 14.87 7.30
N GLU A 22 -8.09 13.80 7.06
CA GLU A 22 -7.63 12.52 6.56
C GLU A 22 -7.12 12.65 5.13
N ALA A 23 -7.86 13.34 4.27
CA ALA A 23 -7.47 13.62 2.90
C ALA A 23 -6.20 14.47 2.84
N LEU A 24 -6.13 15.56 3.61
CA LEU A 24 -4.96 16.45 3.63
C LEU A 24 -3.70 15.70 4.07
N ARG A 25 -3.83 14.85 5.10
CA ARG A 25 -2.74 13.99 5.56
C ARG A 25 -2.30 13.01 4.47
N ALA A 26 -3.24 12.34 3.80
CA ALA A 26 -2.94 11.38 2.74
C ALA A 26 -2.24 12.06 1.55
N TRP A 27 -2.76 13.21 1.12
CA TRP A 27 -2.21 14.01 0.04
C TRP A 27 -0.76 14.44 0.32
N HIS A 28 -0.50 14.96 1.53
CA HIS A 28 0.87 15.30 1.95
C HIS A 28 1.80 14.09 1.98
N ASN A 29 1.33 12.94 2.48
CA ASN A 29 2.14 11.72 2.52
C ASN A 29 2.52 11.22 1.13
N ILE A 30 1.59 11.26 0.16
CA ILE A 30 1.85 10.85 -1.22
C ILE A 30 2.95 11.72 -1.83
N HIS A 31 2.77 13.05 -1.79
CA HIS A 31 3.75 14.02 -2.28
C HIS A 31 5.11 13.88 -1.60
N HIS A 32 5.14 13.74 -0.27
CA HIS A 32 6.38 13.55 0.47
C HIS A 32 7.11 12.26 0.05
N ARG A 33 6.40 11.15 -0.12
CA ARG A 33 7.00 9.86 -0.52
C ARG A 33 7.62 9.95 -1.90
N VAL A 34 6.87 10.48 -2.87
CA VAL A 34 7.34 10.61 -4.25
C VAL A 34 8.57 11.51 -4.33
N LEU A 35 8.60 12.61 -3.58
CA LEU A 35 9.71 13.56 -3.60
C LEU A 35 10.95 13.09 -2.83
N ASN A 36 10.78 12.36 -1.72
CA ASN A 36 11.87 12.15 -0.75
C ASN A 36 12.25 10.68 -0.50
N CYS A 37 11.50 9.70 -1.02
CA CYS A 37 11.79 8.28 -0.75
C CYS A 37 12.47 7.61 -1.95
N PRO A 38 13.68 7.02 -1.77
CA PRO A 38 14.39 6.33 -2.85
C PRO A 38 13.62 5.17 -3.49
N SER A 39 12.70 4.53 -2.76
CA SER A 39 11.84 3.48 -3.31
C SER A 39 10.72 3.99 -4.22
N TYR A 40 10.59 5.32 -4.37
CA TYR A 40 9.58 5.99 -5.18
C TYR A 40 10.17 6.74 -6.39
N THR A 41 11.44 6.52 -6.74
CA THR A 41 12.13 7.23 -7.84
C THR A 41 11.39 7.17 -9.18
N ASN A 42 10.72 6.05 -9.47
CA ASN A 42 9.95 5.86 -10.71
C ASN A 42 8.45 6.05 -10.50
N VAL A 43 8.02 6.61 -9.37
CA VAL A 43 6.61 6.82 -9.04
C VAL A 43 6.20 8.24 -9.37
N LEU A 44 5.09 8.38 -10.08
CA LEU A 44 4.51 9.66 -10.46
C LEU A 44 3.23 9.96 -9.66
N ILE A 45 2.78 11.20 -9.74
CA ILE A 45 1.46 11.65 -9.28
C ILE A 45 0.81 12.29 -10.51
N CYS A 46 -0.44 11.95 -10.82
CA CYS A 46 -1.10 12.60 -11.94
C CYS A 46 -1.23 14.11 -11.72
N GLU A 47 -1.20 14.87 -12.81
CA GLU A 47 -1.28 16.33 -12.80
C GLU A 47 -2.44 16.86 -11.95
N GLU A 48 -3.62 16.27 -12.09
CA GLU A 48 -4.82 16.70 -11.36
C GLU A 48 -4.62 16.69 -9.83
N TRP A 49 -3.84 15.74 -9.31
CA TRP A 49 -3.59 15.57 -7.87
C TRP A 49 -2.48 16.49 -7.33
N TYR A 50 -1.92 17.39 -8.14
CA TYR A 50 -1.15 18.53 -7.63
C TYR A 50 -2.03 19.64 -7.08
N THR A 51 -3.32 19.68 -7.45
CA THR A 51 -4.33 20.55 -6.84
C THR A 51 -5.11 19.78 -5.78
N TYR A 52 -5.10 20.26 -4.54
CA TYR A 52 -5.67 19.52 -3.41
C TYR A 52 -7.18 19.28 -3.54
N SER A 53 -7.97 20.22 -4.07
CA SER A 53 -9.42 20.03 -4.26
C SER A 53 -9.77 18.84 -5.16
N ASN A 54 -9.00 18.60 -6.23
CA ASN A 54 -9.19 17.45 -7.12
C ASN A 54 -8.92 16.13 -6.39
N PHE A 55 -7.79 16.05 -5.66
CA PHE A 55 -7.49 14.89 -4.82
C PHE A 55 -8.57 14.69 -3.75
N TYR A 56 -8.99 15.76 -3.07
CA TYR A 56 -10.00 15.71 -2.01
C TYR A 56 -11.36 15.21 -2.53
N LYS A 57 -11.76 15.61 -3.75
CA LYS A 57 -12.97 15.11 -4.41
C LYS A 57 -12.90 13.60 -4.62
N TRP A 58 -11.80 13.08 -5.15
CA TRP A 58 -11.61 11.63 -5.28
C TRP A 58 -11.58 10.94 -3.90
N PHE A 59 -10.81 11.47 -2.96
CA PHE A 59 -10.66 10.89 -1.64
C PHE A 59 -11.99 10.79 -0.92
N SER A 60 -12.76 11.87 -0.85
CA SER A 60 -14.03 11.92 -0.12
C SER A 60 -15.10 10.97 -0.67
N ASN A 61 -15.08 10.70 -1.99
CA ASN A 61 -15.98 9.75 -2.63
C ASN A 61 -15.58 8.28 -2.41
N ASN A 62 -14.30 8.00 -2.16
CA ASN A 62 -13.78 6.63 -2.08
C ASN A 62 -13.33 6.23 -0.66
N TYR A 63 -13.28 7.18 0.28
CA TYR A 63 -12.68 6.97 1.59
C TYR A 63 -13.40 5.90 2.40
N VAL A 64 -12.61 4.92 2.85
CA VAL A 64 -13.02 3.91 3.82
C VAL A 64 -12.16 4.06 5.07
N ALA A 65 -12.81 4.25 6.23
CA ALA A 65 -12.09 4.46 7.48
C ALA A 65 -11.19 3.26 7.82
N GLY A 66 -9.92 3.54 8.12
CA GLY A 66 -8.91 2.53 8.46
C GLY A 66 -8.32 1.76 7.29
N TRP A 67 -8.68 2.08 6.04
CA TRP A 67 -8.09 1.51 4.83
C TRP A 67 -6.96 2.41 4.32
N ASP A 68 -5.97 1.79 3.66
CA ASP A 68 -4.83 2.46 3.04
C ASP A 68 -5.14 2.79 1.57
N ILE A 69 -4.57 3.87 1.04
CA ILE A 69 -4.52 4.10 -0.41
C ILE A 69 -3.35 3.31 -0.97
N ASP A 70 -3.63 2.47 -1.96
CA ASP A 70 -2.62 1.71 -2.70
C ASP A 70 -2.72 2.00 -4.19
N LYS A 71 -1.56 2.08 -4.87
CA LYS A 71 -1.45 2.31 -6.34
C LYS A 71 -0.96 1.06 -7.08
N ASP A 72 -0.38 0.11 -6.37
CA ASP A 72 0.43 -0.97 -6.93
C ASP A 72 -0.44 -2.20 -7.24
N ILE A 73 -1.53 -2.39 -6.49
CA ILE A 73 -2.43 -3.54 -6.57
C ILE A 73 -3.12 -3.66 -7.94
N LYS A 74 -3.52 -2.54 -8.56
CA LYS A 74 -4.09 -2.55 -9.92
C LYS A 74 -3.04 -2.57 -11.04
N GLY A 75 -1.77 -2.51 -10.68
CA GLY A 75 -0.67 -2.28 -11.61
C GLY A 75 -0.51 -0.79 -11.95
N GLY A 76 0.75 -0.34 -12.00
CA GLY A 76 1.11 1.03 -12.33
C GLY A 76 2.17 1.61 -11.40
N ASN A 77 2.72 2.75 -11.81
CA ASN A 77 3.69 3.51 -11.05
C ASN A 77 3.21 4.96 -10.82
N GLU A 78 1.91 5.23 -10.90
CA GLU A 78 1.36 6.56 -10.75
C GLU A 78 0.25 6.58 -9.69
N TYR A 79 0.30 7.55 -8.78
CA TYR A 79 -0.82 7.93 -7.93
C TYR A 79 -1.86 8.71 -8.75
N SER A 80 -2.96 8.05 -9.09
CA SER A 80 -4.05 8.62 -9.87
C SER A 80 -5.38 7.92 -9.59
N PRO A 81 -6.54 8.51 -9.95
CA PRO A 81 -7.85 7.90 -9.71
C PRO A 81 -8.04 6.50 -10.31
N SER A 82 -7.37 6.20 -11.42
CA SER A 82 -7.45 4.92 -12.14
C SER A 82 -6.65 3.81 -11.44
N ASN A 83 -5.43 4.13 -11.01
CA ASN A 83 -4.52 3.18 -10.38
C ASN A 83 -4.78 3.01 -8.89
N CYS A 84 -5.22 4.08 -8.22
CA CYS A 84 -5.45 4.05 -6.78
C CYS A 84 -6.77 3.39 -6.40
N LEU A 85 -6.75 2.75 -5.24
CA LEU A 85 -7.92 2.29 -4.52
C LEU A 85 -7.66 2.33 -3.02
N PHE A 86 -8.74 2.39 -2.25
CA PHE A 86 -8.66 2.07 -0.83
C PHE A 86 -8.63 0.55 -0.66
N VAL A 87 -7.72 0.05 0.17
CA VAL A 87 -7.61 -1.36 0.51
C VAL A 87 -7.44 -1.55 2.02
N PRO A 88 -7.90 -2.68 2.59
CA PRO A 88 -7.57 -3.03 3.96
C PRO A 88 -6.06 -3.02 4.14
N LYS A 89 -5.59 -2.51 5.28
CA LYS A 89 -4.15 -2.46 5.60
C LYS A 89 -3.46 -3.82 5.46
N GLU A 90 -4.14 -4.89 5.80
CA GLU A 90 -3.61 -6.24 5.66
C GLU A 90 -3.37 -6.64 4.20
N VAL A 91 -4.34 -6.34 3.32
CA VAL A 91 -4.21 -6.57 1.88
C VAL A 91 -2.99 -5.80 1.34
N ASN A 92 -2.89 -4.50 1.65
CA ASN A 92 -1.76 -3.67 1.26
C ASN A 92 -0.41 -4.31 1.67
N LEU A 93 -0.28 -4.77 2.91
CA LEU A 93 0.94 -5.43 3.40
C LEU A 93 1.25 -6.74 2.65
N LEU A 94 0.24 -7.53 2.29
CA LEU A 94 0.41 -8.79 1.55
C LEU A 94 0.83 -8.58 0.10
N PHE A 95 0.45 -7.47 -0.53
CA PHE A 95 0.87 -7.10 -1.90
C PHE A 95 2.17 -6.33 -1.97
N ARG A 96 2.52 -5.59 -0.91
CA ARG A 96 3.74 -4.78 -0.88
C ARG A 96 4.99 -5.61 -1.20
N ASN A 97 5.71 -5.21 -2.24
CA ASN A 97 7.04 -5.76 -2.48
C ASN A 97 8.04 -5.10 -1.52
N VAL A 98 8.79 -5.89 -0.77
CA VAL A 98 9.79 -5.40 0.18
C VAL A 98 11.08 -6.13 -0.06
N ASP A 99 12.14 -5.35 -0.27
CA ASP A 99 13.48 -5.89 -0.23
C ASP A 99 13.85 -6.17 1.23
N THR A 100 14.13 -7.43 1.53
CA THR A 100 14.43 -7.91 2.88
C THR A 100 15.61 -8.86 2.82
N ARG A 101 16.30 -9.02 3.94
CA ARG A 101 17.53 -9.82 3.99
C ARG A 101 17.35 -11.30 3.61
N TYR A 102 16.16 -11.86 3.81
CA TYR A 102 15.92 -13.32 3.74
C TYR A 102 14.63 -13.67 2.96
N ASP A 103 14.14 -12.79 2.10
CA ASP A 103 12.81 -12.84 1.47
C ASP A 103 11.63 -12.45 2.38
N LYS A 104 10.56 -12.00 1.72
CA LYS A 104 9.34 -11.55 2.39
C LYS A 104 8.77 -12.68 3.24
N GLY A 105 8.45 -12.35 4.49
CA GLY A 105 7.87 -13.28 5.44
C GLY A 105 8.88 -14.20 6.14
N VAL A 106 10.18 -14.01 5.91
CA VAL A 106 11.22 -14.86 6.49
C VAL A 106 12.13 -14.03 7.41
N VAL A 107 12.47 -14.60 8.56
CA VAL A 107 13.43 -14.03 9.51
C VAL A 107 14.41 -15.10 9.97
N ARG A 108 15.64 -14.71 10.34
CA ARG A 108 16.58 -15.65 10.94
C ARG A 108 16.22 -15.92 12.39
N ASN A 109 16.25 -17.19 12.75
CA ASN A 109 16.08 -17.71 14.10
C ASN A 109 17.38 -18.46 14.51
N GLY A 110 17.55 -18.75 15.80
CA GLY A 110 18.74 -19.48 16.30
C GLY A 110 18.91 -20.88 15.69
N GLU A 111 17.82 -21.49 15.22
CA GLU A 111 17.76 -22.85 14.69
C GLU A 111 17.68 -22.92 13.15
N GLY A 112 17.54 -21.76 12.46
CA GLY A 112 17.33 -21.72 11.01
C GLY A 112 16.60 -20.45 10.55
N PHE A 113 15.67 -20.60 9.61
CA PHE A 113 14.85 -19.53 9.03
C PHE A 113 13.39 -19.72 9.41
N GLN A 114 12.82 -18.77 10.14
CA GLN A 114 11.42 -18.79 10.54
C GLN A 114 10.56 -18.12 9.48
N ALA A 115 9.56 -18.83 8.99
CA ALA A 115 8.48 -18.27 8.20
C ALA A 115 7.42 -17.63 9.12
N GLN A 116 6.94 -16.46 8.76
CA GLN A 116 5.93 -15.73 9.55
C GLN A 116 5.05 -14.84 8.68
N ILE A 117 3.79 -14.70 9.08
CA ILE A 117 2.80 -13.85 8.42
C ILE A 117 2.10 -12.97 9.47
N THR A 118 1.63 -11.79 9.07
CA THR A 118 0.82 -10.94 9.95
C THR A 118 -0.64 -11.02 9.56
N ILE A 119 -1.48 -11.53 10.46
CA ILE A 119 -2.92 -11.69 10.27
C ILE A 119 -3.61 -10.95 11.42
N ASP A 120 -4.58 -10.09 11.11
CA ASP A 120 -5.34 -9.32 12.10
C ASP A 120 -4.44 -8.58 13.13
N ARG A 121 -3.33 -8.01 12.62
CA ARG A 121 -2.28 -7.31 13.38
C ARG A 121 -1.46 -8.19 14.34
N LYS A 122 -1.61 -9.50 14.30
CA LYS A 122 -0.81 -10.48 15.05
C LYS A 122 0.18 -11.17 14.12
N ASN A 123 1.40 -11.36 14.60
CA ASN A 123 2.42 -12.10 13.87
C ASN A 123 2.27 -13.60 14.20
N GLU A 124 1.94 -14.39 13.19
CA GLU A 124 1.84 -15.84 13.28
C GLU A 124 3.11 -16.50 12.77
N LYS A 125 3.63 -17.46 13.53
CA LYS A 125 4.79 -18.27 13.15
C LYS A 125 4.32 -19.48 12.36
N LEU A 126 4.88 -19.67 11.17
CA LEU A 126 4.49 -20.72 10.23
C LEU A 126 5.42 -21.94 10.28
N GLY A 127 6.53 -21.84 11.01
CA GLY A 127 7.53 -22.89 11.16
C GLY A 127 8.95 -22.33 11.11
N THR A 128 9.93 -23.17 11.45
CA THR A 128 11.36 -22.89 11.25
C THR A 128 11.94 -23.96 10.32
N TYR A 129 12.71 -23.51 9.33
CA TYR A 129 13.23 -24.32 8.23
C TYR A 129 14.75 -24.15 8.11
N GLN A 130 15.41 -25.07 7.40
CA GLN A 130 16.87 -25.04 7.27
C GLN A 130 17.35 -24.04 6.21
N THR A 131 16.50 -23.72 5.22
CA THR A 131 16.85 -22.79 4.14
C THR A 131 15.84 -21.66 4.01
N ILE A 132 16.28 -20.56 3.39
CA ILE A 132 15.43 -19.39 3.11
C ILE A 132 14.28 -19.80 2.19
N GLU A 133 14.57 -20.59 1.16
CA GLU A 133 13.61 -21.02 0.13
C GLU A 133 12.48 -21.85 0.74
N GLN A 134 12.80 -22.74 1.69
CA GLN A 134 11.79 -23.54 2.39
C GLN A 134 10.88 -22.67 3.26
N ALA A 135 11.46 -21.72 4.00
CA ALA A 135 10.69 -20.78 4.81
C ALA A 135 9.83 -19.86 3.94
N HIS A 136 10.37 -19.37 2.83
CA HIS A 136 9.64 -18.51 1.91
C HIS A 136 8.50 -19.27 1.21
N ALA A 137 8.71 -20.53 0.83
CA ALA A 137 7.65 -21.37 0.29
C ALA A 137 6.49 -21.56 1.30
N ALA A 138 6.79 -21.80 2.58
CA ALA A 138 5.77 -21.88 3.62
C ALA A 138 5.01 -20.55 3.81
N TYR A 139 5.71 -19.42 3.71
CA TYR A 139 5.09 -18.10 3.71
C TYR A 139 4.16 -17.88 2.50
N GLU A 140 4.57 -18.24 1.28
CA GLU A 140 3.75 -18.06 0.08
C GLU A 140 2.47 -18.90 0.09
N VAL A 141 2.53 -20.12 0.67
CA VAL A 141 1.33 -20.94 0.92
C VAL A 141 0.37 -20.21 1.86
N ALA A 142 0.84 -19.77 3.02
CA ALA A 142 0.01 -19.06 3.99
C ALA A 142 -0.52 -17.72 3.45
N ARG A 143 0.29 -16.99 2.69
CA ARG A 143 -0.10 -15.75 2.00
C ARG A 143 -1.23 -16.01 1.01
N THR A 144 -1.10 -17.03 0.17
CA THR A 144 -2.11 -17.41 -0.82
C THR A 144 -3.43 -17.79 -0.16
N GLU A 145 -3.39 -18.58 0.91
CA GLU A 145 -4.58 -18.95 1.67
C GLU A 145 -5.23 -17.73 2.33
N ARG A 146 -4.43 -16.81 2.88
CA ARG A 146 -4.96 -15.59 3.49
C ARG A 146 -5.59 -14.67 2.46
N LEU A 147 -4.99 -14.50 1.29
CA LEU A 147 -5.56 -13.73 0.17
C LEU A 147 -6.93 -14.30 -0.25
N LYS A 148 -7.08 -15.62 -0.35
CA LYS A 148 -8.38 -16.27 -0.61
C LYS A 148 -9.43 -15.97 0.47
N LYS A 149 -9.04 -15.95 1.75
CA LYS A 149 -9.96 -15.57 2.83
C LYS A 149 -10.35 -14.10 2.74
N LEU A 150 -9.40 -13.22 2.43
CA LEU A 150 -9.63 -11.79 2.28
C LEU A 150 -10.51 -11.48 1.06
N SER A 151 -10.39 -12.21 -0.05
CA SER A 151 -11.25 -12.00 -1.24
C SER A 151 -12.71 -12.36 -0.96
N LEU A 152 -12.97 -13.36 -0.11
CA LEU A 152 -14.31 -13.67 0.38
C LEU A 152 -14.84 -12.63 1.37
N GLN A 153 -13.97 -12.09 2.23
CA GLN A 153 -14.33 -11.07 3.21
C GLN A 153 -14.58 -9.70 2.57
N TYR A 154 -13.90 -9.39 1.46
CA TYR A 154 -14.01 -8.14 0.73
C TYR A 154 -14.42 -8.39 -0.72
N PRO A 155 -15.71 -8.69 -1.00
CA PRO A 155 -16.17 -9.01 -2.36
C PRO A 155 -15.89 -7.92 -3.40
N SER A 156 -15.82 -6.64 -2.98
CA SER A 156 -15.45 -5.54 -3.88
C SER A 156 -14.01 -5.61 -4.39
N LEU A 157 -13.15 -6.39 -3.73
CA LEU A 157 -11.75 -6.59 -4.09
C LEU A 157 -11.50 -7.98 -4.70
N SER A 158 -12.50 -8.86 -4.80
CA SER A 158 -12.28 -10.28 -5.16
C SER A 158 -11.70 -10.49 -6.56
N ASN A 159 -11.91 -9.55 -7.48
CA ASN A 159 -11.35 -9.60 -8.84
C ASN A 159 -9.96 -8.95 -8.93
N ILE A 160 -9.46 -8.42 -7.81
CA ILE A 160 -8.23 -7.63 -7.71
C ILE A 160 -7.19 -8.40 -6.87
N ILE A 161 -7.64 -9.10 -5.81
CA ILE A 161 -6.77 -9.81 -4.84
C ILE A 161 -6.97 -11.32 -4.85
#